data_AF-A0A1F6PWC0-F1
#
_entry.id   AF-A0A1F6PWC0-F1
#
_cell.length_a   1.000
_cell.length_b   1.000
_cell.length_c   1.000
_cell.angle_alpha   90.00
_cell.angle_beta   90.00
_cell.angle_gamma   90.00
#
_symmetry.space_group_name_H-M   'P 1'
#
loop_
_entity.id
_entity.type
_entity.pdbx_description
1 polymer ?
#
loop_
_entity_poly.entity_id
_entity_poly.type
_entity_poly.pdbx_seq_one_letter_code
_entity_poly.pdbx_strand_id
1 'polypeptide(L)'
;MKQKKIKMFNFFKKFLNNQNQTSGHNSNNLQVIQNYNIVSEEHYKQVILENFKRNFLEFHPELEKIIMKRVDDLTYNYIQESQKQNINVLNQASDVGFNCSLYTAQKEYAKNGDTDLGKLLVDILVERTKEEIRSLRQIVLDEALNVISKLTNEQLFRSHLVKKETKSIKI
;
A
#
# COMPACT_ATOMS: atom_id res chain seq x y z
N MET A 1 23.88 28.89 -17.85
CA MET A 1 22.81 28.13 -17.14
C MET A 1 23.11 27.78 -15.67
N LYS A 2 24.36 27.48 -15.27
CA LYS A 2 24.69 27.07 -13.87
C LYS A 2 24.39 28.13 -12.79
N GLN A 3 24.64 29.42 -13.05
CA GLN A 3 24.40 30.50 -12.07
C GLN A 3 22.92 30.75 -11.73
N LYS A 4 21.99 30.51 -12.67
CA LYS A 4 20.53 30.63 -12.41
C LYS A 4 20.03 29.52 -11.47
N LYS A 5 20.54 28.28 -11.62
CA LYS A 5 20.20 27.17 -10.72
C LYS A 5 20.70 27.39 -9.29
N ILE A 6 21.90 27.94 -9.11
CA ILE A 6 22.47 28.25 -7.79
C ILE A 6 21.68 29.37 -7.09
N LYS A 7 21.28 30.42 -7.82
CA LYS A 7 20.40 31.47 -7.27
C LYS A 7 19.03 30.93 -6.88
N MET A 8 18.44 30.04 -7.69
CA MET A 8 17.15 29.41 -7.40
C MET A 8 17.21 28.48 -6.17
N PHE A 9 18.30 27.73 -6.01
CA PHE A 9 18.54 26.89 -4.84
C PHE A 9 18.73 27.72 -3.55
N ASN A 10 19.50 28.81 -3.62
CA ASN A 10 19.66 29.71 -2.47
C ASN A 10 18.38 30.49 -2.14
N PHE A 11 17.55 30.81 -3.14
CA PHE A 11 16.23 31.39 -2.94
C PHE A 11 15.30 30.43 -2.20
N PHE A 12 15.25 29.15 -2.59
CA PHE A 12 14.48 28.12 -1.89
C PHE A 12 14.99 27.89 -0.46
N LYS A 13 16.31 27.85 -0.25
CA LYS A 13 16.90 27.71 1.09
C LYS A 13 16.56 28.89 2.01
N LYS A 14 16.51 30.11 1.47
CA LYS A 14 16.10 31.31 2.21
C LYS A 14 14.59 31.35 2.45
N PHE A 15 13.79 30.87 1.52
CA PHE A 15 12.32 30.73 1.68
C PHE A 15 11.97 29.72 2.78
N LEU A 16 12.71 28.62 2.88
CA LEU A 16 12.52 27.62 3.95
C LEU A 16 13.00 28.10 5.33
N ASN A 17 13.97 29.01 5.40
CA ASN A 17 14.58 29.48 6.66
C ASN A 17 14.02 30.81 7.19
N ASN A 18 13.13 31.50 6.48
CA ASN A 18 12.55 32.76 6.94
C ASN A 18 11.10 32.54 7.44
N GLN A 19 10.96 32.02 8.65
CA GLN A 19 9.75 32.18 9.44
C GLN A 19 9.97 33.38 10.39
N ASN A 20 9.80 34.60 9.86
CA ASN A 20 9.85 35.81 10.67
C ASN A 20 8.45 36.08 11.24
N GLN A 21 8.27 35.88 12.55
CA GLN A 21 7.08 36.34 13.27
C GLN A 21 7.36 37.72 13.89
N THR A 22 6.47 38.68 13.66
CA THR A 22 6.47 39.97 14.36
C THR A 22 5.21 40.07 15.19
N SER A 23 5.34 40.35 16.49
CA SER A 23 4.23 40.50 17.44
C SER A 23 4.14 41.90 18.02
N GLY A 24 2.93 42.28 18.46
CA GLY A 24 2.69 43.46 19.30
C GLY A 24 2.97 43.18 20.78
N HIS A 25 2.96 44.24 21.61
CA HIS A 25 3.14 44.09 23.06
C HIS A 25 2.02 43.22 23.65
N ASN A 26 2.41 42.25 24.48
CA ASN A 26 1.54 41.27 25.17
C ASN A 26 0.95 40.14 24.32
N SER A 27 1.68 39.66 23.30
CA SER A 27 1.31 38.46 22.53
C SER A 27 2.28 37.30 22.76
N ASN A 28 1.76 36.07 22.80
CA ASN A 28 2.56 34.84 22.74
C ASN A 28 2.55 34.30 21.31
N ASN A 29 3.73 34.23 20.68
CA ASN A 29 3.87 33.63 19.36
C ASN A 29 4.14 32.14 19.49
N LEU A 30 3.29 31.32 18.88
CA LEU A 30 3.53 29.89 18.68
C LEU A 30 3.91 29.68 17.21
N GLN A 31 5.07 29.07 16.99
CA GLN A 31 5.55 28.70 15.65
C GLN A 31 5.41 27.19 15.50
N VAL A 32 4.36 26.79 14.77
CA VAL A 32 4.15 25.38 14.42
C VAL A 32 5.05 25.06 13.22
N ILE A 33 6.12 24.32 13.45
CA ILE A 33 6.83 23.64 12.36
C ILE A 33 5.88 22.55 11.89
N GLN A 34 5.17 22.80 10.79
CA GLN A 34 4.40 21.76 10.11
C GLN A 34 5.42 20.75 9.58
N ASN A 35 5.70 19.71 10.37
CA ASN A 35 6.32 18.51 9.84
C ASN A 35 5.37 17.99 8.77
N TYR A 36 5.80 18.02 7.51
CA TYR A 36 5.20 17.13 6.51
C TYR A 36 5.28 15.74 7.12
N ASN A 37 4.12 15.11 7.35
CA ASN A 37 4.03 13.74 7.81
C ASN A 37 4.73 12.86 6.78
N ILE A 38 6.03 12.62 6.96
CA ILE A 38 6.72 11.51 6.33
C ILE A 38 6.10 10.29 7.00
N VAL A 39 5.06 9.76 6.37
CA VAL A 39 4.41 8.52 6.81
C VAL A 39 5.50 7.45 6.77
N SER A 40 5.91 6.95 7.93
CA SER A 40 6.79 5.79 7.98
C SER A 40 6.02 4.56 7.51
N GLU A 41 6.72 3.54 7.01
CA GLU A 41 6.06 2.27 6.64
C GLU A 41 5.32 1.64 7.82
N GLU A 42 5.86 1.76 9.03
CA GLU A 42 5.21 1.31 10.27
C GLU A 42 3.91 2.09 10.52
N HIS A 43 3.91 3.41 10.34
CA HIS A 43 2.70 4.21 10.46
C HIS A 43 1.67 3.86 9.37
N TYR A 44 2.12 3.66 8.12
CA TYR A 44 1.25 3.24 7.04
C TYR A 44 0.60 1.89 7.32
N LYS A 45 1.39 0.91 7.80
CA LYS A 45 0.91 -0.39 8.23
C LYS A 45 -0.18 -0.25 9.30
N GLN A 46 0.06 0.55 10.33
CA GLN A 46 -0.92 0.80 11.40
C GLN A 46 -2.22 1.38 10.84
N VAL A 47 -2.14 2.40 9.98
CA VAL A 47 -3.32 3.03 9.35
C VAL A 47 -4.13 2.00 8.54
N ILE A 48 -3.46 1.15 7.77
CA ILE A 48 -4.09 0.09 7.00
C ILE A 48 -4.81 -0.91 7.92
N LEU A 49 -4.16 -1.37 8.98
CA LEU A 49 -4.73 -2.33 9.93
C LEU A 49 -5.96 -1.74 10.66
N GLU A 50 -5.89 -0.47 11.05
CA GLU A 50 -7.01 0.25 11.66
C GLU A 50 -8.15 0.48 10.67
N ASN A 51 -7.83 0.73 9.39
CA ASN A 51 -8.83 0.84 8.34
C ASN A 51 -9.59 -0.48 8.17
N PHE A 52 -8.87 -1.61 8.12
CA PHE A 52 -9.49 -2.93 8.07
C PHE A 52 -10.42 -3.15 9.26
N LYS A 53 -9.91 -2.95 10.49
CA LYS A 53 -10.67 -3.18 11.72
C LYS A 53 -11.96 -2.36 11.80
N ARG A 54 -11.94 -1.10 11.33
CA ARG A 54 -13.12 -0.21 11.35
C ARG A 54 -14.20 -0.58 10.33
N ASN A 55 -13.84 -1.26 9.24
CA ASN A 55 -14.75 -1.51 8.12
C ASN A 55 -15.16 -2.98 7.99
N PHE A 56 -14.50 -3.88 8.71
CA PHE A 56 -14.82 -5.30 8.70
C PHE A 56 -15.89 -5.66 9.75
N LEU A 57 -16.44 -6.87 9.64
CA LEU A 57 -17.44 -7.38 10.58
C LEU A 57 -16.83 -7.57 11.98
N GLU A 58 -17.59 -7.26 13.01
CA GLU A 58 -17.26 -7.58 14.40
C GLU A 58 -17.55 -9.06 14.69
N PHE A 59 -16.64 -9.73 15.39
CA PHE A 59 -16.76 -11.14 15.75
C PHE A 59 -16.46 -11.36 17.24
N HIS A 60 -16.67 -12.58 17.73
CA HIS A 60 -16.22 -12.94 19.07
C HIS A 60 -14.69 -12.78 19.18
N PRO A 61 -14.13 -12.34 20.33
CA PRO A 61 -12.70 -12.01 20.46
C PRO A 61 -11.70 -13.07 20.01
N GLU A 62 -12.05 -14.36 20.12
CA GLU A 62 -11.20 -15.45 19.64
C GLU A 62 -11.08 -15.47 18.11
N LEU A 63 -12.18 -15.21 17.40
CA LEU A 63 -12.19 -15.12 15.94
C LEU A 63 -11.51 -13.83 15.47
N GLU A 64 -11.70 -12.72 16.19
CA GLU A 64 -11.04 -11.46 15.88
C GLU A 64 -9.51 -11.61 15.93
N LYS A 65 -8.97 -12.35 16.90
CA LYS A 65 -7.52 -12.64 16.96
C LYS A 65 -7.03 -13.38 15.71
N ILE A 66 -7.79 -14.36 15.22
CA ILE A 66 -7.45 -15.13 14.02
C ILE A 66 -7.51 -14.23 12.78
N ILE A 67 -8.57 -13.44 12.66
CA ILE A 67 -8.76 -12.49 11.54
C ILE A 67 -7.64 -11.46 11.52
N MET A 68 -7.37 -10.79 12.65
CA MET A 68 -6.34 -9.75 12.73
C MET A 68 -4.95 -10.30 12.46
N LYS A 69 -4.65 -11.52 12.93
CA LYS A 69 -3.39 -12.18 12.59
C LYS A 69 -3.25 -12.37 11.07
N ARG A 70 -4.28 -12.88 10.39
CA ARG A 70 -4.25 -13.07 8.94
C ARG A 70 -4.07 -11.75 8.18
N VAL A 71 -4.76 -10.70 8.62
CA VAL A 71 -4.65 -9.36 8.00
C VAL A 71 -3.26 -8.77 8.21
N ASP A 72 -2.69 -8.93 9.40
CA ASP A 72 -1.32 -8.50 9.71
C ASP A 72 -0.30 -9.27 8.87
N ASP A 73 -0.42 -10.59 8.79
CA ASP A 73 0.44 -11.46 7.98
C ASP A 73 0.42 -11.05 6.49
N LEU A 74 -0.78 -10.82 5.92
CA LEU A 74 -0.91 -10.38 4.51
C LEU A 74 -0.30 -9.00 4.28
N THR A 75 -0.54 -8.07 5.20
CA THR A 75 -0.01 -6.69 5.10
C THR A 75 1.51 -6.69 5.21
N TYR A 76 2.05 -7.44 6.17
CA TYR A 76 3.49 -7.62 6.33
C TYR A 76 4.13 -8.23 5.09
N ASN A 77 3.57 -9.32 4.56
CA ASN A 77 4.09 -9.99 3.37
C ASN A 77 4.06 -9.06 2.14
N TYR A 78 2.99 -8.28 1.96
CA TYR A 78 2.92 -7.28 0.90
C TYR A 78 4.04 -6.24 0.99
N ILE A 79 4.28 -5.68 2.18
CA ILE A 79 5.35 -4.71 2.39
C ILE A 79 6.71 -5.34 2.11
N GLN A 80 6.97 -6.54 2.63
CA GLN A 80 8.23 -7.26 2.42
C GLN A 80 8.48 -7.58 0.95
N GLU A 81 7.49 -8.11 0.22
CA GLU A 81 7.64 -8.43 -1.21
C GLU A 81 7.80 -7.16 -2.07
N SER A 82 7.14 -6.08 -1.70
CA SER A 82 7.33 -4.77 -2.35
C SER A 82 8.75 -4.25 -2.16
N GLN A 83 9.28 -4.33 -0.93
CA GLN A 83 10.65 -3.92 -0.61
C GLN A 83 11.70 -4.74 -1.37
N LYS A 84 11.52 -6.06 -1.46
CA LYS A 84 12.40 -6.94 -2.25
C LYS A 84 12.47 -6.53 -3.72
N GLN A 85 11.41 -5.91 -4.24
CA GLN A 85 11.32 -5.43 -5.61
C GLN A 85 11.67 -3.93 -5.75
N ASN A 86 12.20 -3.29 -4.69
CA ASN A 86 12.54 -1.87 -4.64
C ASN A 86 11.34 -0.94 -4.90
N ILE A 87 10.14 -1.37 -4.51
CA ILE A 87 8.91 -0.60 -4.64
C ILE A 87 8.68 0.17 -3.35
N ASN A 88 8.52 1.49 -3.46
CA ASN A 88 8.13 2.32 -2.32
C ASN A 88 6.61 2.25 -2.09
N VAL A 89 6.20 1.43 -1.13
CA VAL A 89 4.78 1.24 -0.77
C VAL A 89 4.11 2.53 -0.29
N LEU A 90 4.87 3.49 0.23
CA LEU A 90 4.34 4.76 0.72
C LEU A 90 3.75 5.63 -0.40
N ASN A 91 4.19 5.44 -1.64
CA ASN A 91 3.60 6.13 -2.79
C ASN A 91 2.12 5.76 -2.96
N GLN A 92 1.72 4.56 -2.52
CA GLN A 92 0.34 4.08 -2.62
C GLN A 92 -0.54 4.48 -1.43
N ALA A 93 0.03 5.07 -0.38
CA ALA A 93 -0.73 5.45 0.81
C ALA A 93 -1.86 6.44 0.47
N SER A 94 -1.66 7.28 -0.53
CA SER A 94 -2.64 8.26 -1.02
C SER A 94 -3.51 7.75 -2.18
N ASP A 95 -3.24 6.56 -2.73
CA ASP A 95 -4.03 6.00 -3.83
C ASP A 95 -5.28 5.29 -3.28
N VAL A 96 -6.44 5.90 -3.49
CA VAL A 96 -7.73 5.36 -3.05
C VAL A 96 -8.03 4.00 -3.69
N GLY A 97 -7.75 3.85 -4.99
CA GLY A 97 -7.98 2.62 -5.72
C GLY A 97 -7.11 1.48 -5.17
N PHE A 98 -5.83 1.73 -4.94
CA PHE A 98 -4.94 0.75 -4.31
C PHE A 98 -5.40 0.37 -2.90
N ASN A 99 -5.78 1.34 -2.06
CA ASN A 99 -6.25 1.04 -0.71
C ASN A 99 -7.55 0.20 -0.71
N CYS A 100 -8.45 0.40 -1.69
CA CYS A 100 -9.61 -0.48 -1.90
C CYS A 100 -9.21 -1.90 -2.31
N SER A 101 -8.22 -2.04 -3.19
CA SER A 101 -7.68 -3.34 -3.60
C SER A 101 -7.00 -4.06 -2.43
N LEU A 102 -6.21 -3.34 -1.63
CA LEU A 102 -5.60 -3.88 -0.40
C LEU A 102 -6.65 -4.36 0.61
N TYR A 103 -7.68 -3.56 0.86
CA TYR A 103 -8.79 -3.96 1.74
C TYR A 103 -9.49 -5.22 1.23
N THR A 104 -9.69 -5.33 -0.09
CA THR A 104 -10.30 -6.52 -0.71
C THR A 104 -9.45 -7.76 -0.48
N ALA A 105 -8.13 -7.67 -0.70
CA ALA A 105 -7.20 -8.76 -0.46
C ALA A 105 -7.20 -9.20 1.03
N GLN A 106 -7.14 -8.24 1.95
CA GLN A 106 -7.20 -8.49 3.39
C GLN A 106 -8.49 -9.22 3.77
N LYS A 107 -9.64 -8.76 3.26
CA LYS A 107 -10.94 -9.35 3.49
C LYS A 107 -11.01 -10.80 3.01
N GLU A 108 -10.54 -11.06 1.79
CA GLU A 108 -10.59 -12.40 1.22
C GLU A 108 -9.65 -13.38 1.92
N TYR A 109 -8.45 -12.96 2.32
CA TYR A 109 -7.56 -13.80 3.11
C TYR A 109 -8.05 -13.99 4.55
N ALA A 110 -8.59 -12.96 5.18
CA ALA A 110 -9.19 -13.05 6.52
C ALA A 110 -10.28 -14.13 6.58
N LYS A 111 -11.16 -14.17 5.57
CA LYS A 111 -12.23 -15.17 5.45
C LYS A 111 -11.71 -16.59 5.27
N ASN A 112 -10.78 -16.81 4.35
CA ASN A 112 -10.37 -18.16 3.93
C ASN A 112 -9.23 -18.72 4.78
N GLY A 113 -8.22 -17.91 5.09
CA GLY A 113 -7.02 -18.35 5.81
C GLY A 113 -6.10 -19.31 5.04
N ASP A 114 -6.33 -19.51 3.74
CA ASP A 114 -5.49 -20.35 2.89
C ASP A 114 -4.18 -19.63 2.54
N THR A 115 -3.06 -20.22 2.93
CA THR A 115 -1.73 -19.61 2.77
C THR A 115 -1.32 -19.42 1.32
N ASP A 116 -1.74 -20.29 0.40
CA ASP A 116 -1.39 -20.17 -1.01
C ASP A 116 -2.23 -19.08 -1.69
N LEU A 117 -3.51 -18.95 -1.31
CA LEU A 117 -4.31 -17.78 -1.65
C LEU A 117 -3.65 -16.48 -1.13
N GLY A 118 -3.16 -16.48 0.11
CA GLY A 118 -2.46 -15.33 0.69
C GLY A 118 -1.24 -14.88 -0.14
N LYS A 119 -0.40 -15.83 -0.58
CA LYS A 119 0.75 -15.53 -1.45
C LYS A 119 0.31 -14.94 -2.79
N LEU A 120 -0.71 -15.52 -3.42
CA LEU A 120 -1.25 -15.03 -4.68
C LEU A 120 -1.82 -13.62 -4.57
N LEU A 121 -2.56 -13.33 -3.50
CA LEU A 121 -3.08 -11.99 -3.24
C LEU A 121 -1.94 -10.97 -3.07
N VAL A 122 -0.87 -11.34 -2.37
CA VAL A 122 0.34 -10.50 -2.25
C VAL A 122 0.99 -10.25 -3.61
N ASP A 123 1.15 -11.29 -4.44
CA ASP A 123 1.71 -11.14 -5.79
C ASP A 123 0.88 -10.17 -6.64
N ILE A 124 -0.46 -10.28 -6.59
CA ILE A 124 -1.36 -9.39 -7.33
C ILE A 124 -1.24 -7.95 -6.81
N LEU A 125 -1.18 -7.74 -5.49
CA LEU A 125 -1.00 -6.41 -4.90
C LEU A 125 0.32 -5.76 -5.32
N VAL A 126 1.42 -6.52 -5.31
CA VAL A 126 2.73 -6.03 -5.75
C VAL A 126 2.71 -5.64 -7.23
N GLU A 127 2.07 -6.45 -8.08
CA GLU A 127 1.90 -6.11 -9.50
C GLU A 127 0.98 -4.90 -9.71
N ARG A 128 -0.02 -4.73 -8.84
CA ARG A 128 -0.96 -3.61 -8.88
C ARG A 128 -0.31 -2.29 -8.48
N THR A 129 0.61 -2.31 -7.52
CA THR A 129 1.39 -1.15 -7.08
C THR A 129 2.27 -0.55 -8.18
N LYS A 130 2.65 -1.35 -9.18
CA LYS A 130 3.44 -0.89 -10.34
C LYS A 130 2.62 -0.11 -11.37
N GLU A 131 1.29 -0.15 -11.28
CA GLU A 131 0.38 0.52 -12.20
C GLU A 131 -0.08 1.87 -11.63
N GLU A 132 0.48 2.97 -12.14
CA GLU A 132 0.16 4.34 -11.69
C GLU A 132 -1.01 4.99 -12.46
N ILE A 133 -1.34 4.46 -13.63
CA ILE A 133 -2.36 5.01 -14.53
C ILE A 133 -3.44 3.96 -14.73
N ARG A 134 -4.70 4.40 -14.77
CA ARG A 134 -5.85 3.56 -15.11
C ARG A 134 -5.61 2.82 -16.43
N SER A 135 -5.25 1.56 -16.31
CA SER A 135 -4.94 0.66 -17.41
C SER A 135 -5.90 -0.54 -17.40
N LEU A 136 -6.03 -1.23 -18.54
CA LEU A 136 -6.74 -2.51 -18.57
C LEU A 136 -6.11 -3.51 -17.59
N ARG A 137 -4.78 -3.47 -17.45
CA ARG A 137 -4.03 -4.32 -16.52
C ARG A 137 -4.44 -4.07 -15.07
N GLN A 138 -4.57 -2.81 -14.67
CA GLN A 138 -5.10 -2.44 -13.35
C GLN A 138 -6.50 -3.01 -13.12
N ILE A 139 -7.42 -2.85 -14.08
CA ILE A 139 -8.79 -3.38 -13.96
C ILE A 139 -8.77 -4.90 -13.80
N VAL A 140 -7.95 -5.60 -14.57
CA VAL A 140 -7.82 -7.07 -14.47
C VAL A 140 -7.24 -7.50 -13.13
N LEU A 141 -6.24 -6.77 -12.60
CA LEU A 141 -5.66 -7.05 -11.28
C LEU A 141 -6.68 -6.80 -10.16
N ASP A 142 -7.43 -5.72 -10.23
CA ASP A 142 -8.47 -5.40 -9.24
C ASP A 142 -9.61 -6.45 -9.28
N GLU A 143 -10.01 -6.91 -10.47
CA GLU A 143 -10.98 -8.00 -10.60
C GLU A 143 -10.41 -9.33 -10.11
N ALA A 144 -9.14 -9.62 -10.39
CA ALA A 144 -8.46 -10.83 -9.94
C ALA A 144 -8.53 -10.97 -8.40
N LEU A 145 -8.35 -9.88 -7.65
CA LEU A 145 -8.49 -9.89 -6.19
C LEU A 145 -9.87 -10.31 -5.71
N ASN A 146 -10.93 -10.02 -6.49
CA ASN A 146 -12.31 -10.38 -6.16
C ASN A 146 -12.67 -11.82 -6.52
N VAL A 147 -12.02 -12.42 -7.52
CA VAL A 147 -12.38 -13.75 -8.04
C VAL A 147 -11.44 -14.85 -7.61
N ILE A 148 -10.18 -14.55 -7.31
CA ILE A 148 -9.16 -15.58 -7.02
C ILE A 148 -9.48 -16.38 -5.76
N SER A 149 -10.16 -15.76 -4.78
CA SER A 149 -10.62 -16.44 -3.57
C SER A 149 -11.77 -17.42 -3.79
N LYS A 150 -12.39 -17.40 -4.99
CA LYS A 150 -13.44 -18.35 -5.40
C LYS A 150 -12.86 -19.60 -6.05
N LEU A 151 -11.55 -19.59 -6.36
CA LEU A 151 -10.88 -20.72 -6.98
C LEU A 151 -10.37 -21.69 -5.91
N THR A 152 -10.56 -22.98 -6.16
CA THR A 152 -9.98 -24.04 -5.32
C THR A 152 -8.47 -24.14 -5.55
N ASN A 153 -7.74 -24.72 -4.60
CA ASN A 153 -6.29 -24.95 -4.73
C ASN A 153 -5.93 -25.76 -5.99
N GLU A 154 -6.79 -26.70 -6.39
CA GLU A 154 -6.62 -27.46 -7.62
C GLU A 154 -6.70 -26.57 -8.87
N GLN A 155 -7.63 -25.60 -8.88
CA GLN A 155 -7.77 -24.63 -9.98
C GLN A 155 -6.64 -23.60 -9.98
N LEU A 156 -6.18 -23.17 -8.80
CA LEU A 156 -5.03 -22.26 -8.66
C LEU A 156 -3.75 -22.90 -9.20
N PHE A 157 -3.49 -24.15 -8.80
CA PHE A 157 -2.34 -24.93 -9.26
C PHE A 157 -2.31 -25.07 -10.78
N ARG A 158 -3.48 -25.33 -11.41
CA ARG A 158 -3.59 -25.36 -12.87
C ARG A 158 -3.29 -24.00 -13.52
N SER A 159 -3.67 -22.88 -12.92
CA SER A 159 -3.33 -21.54 -13.46
C SER A 159 -1.82 -21.26 -13.43
N HIS A 160 -1.11 -21.71 -12.39
CA HIS A 160 0.35 -21.60 -12.29
C HIS A 160 1.06 -22.45 -13.35
N LEU A 161 0.52 -23.61 -13.71
CA LEU A 161 1.04 -24.46 -14.78
C LEU A 161 0.89 -23.81 -16.16
N VAL A 162 -0.25 -23.16 -16.45
CA VAL A 162 -0.46 -22.42 -17.72
C VAL A 162 0.54 -21.28 -17.88
N LYS A 163 0.93 -20.56 -16.81
CA LYS A 163 1.99 -19.54 -16.86
C LYS A 163 3.38 -20.11 -17.18
N LYS A 164 3.67 -21.36 -16.81
CA LYS A 164 4.93 -22.05 -17.14
C LYS A 164 4.95 -22.53 -18.60
N GLU A 165 3.83 -23.07 -19.09
CA GLU A 165 3.73 -23.56 -20.47
C GLU A 165 3.75 -22.41 -21.48
N THR A 166 3.08 -21.29 -21.19
CA THR A 166 3.08 -20.11 -22.09
C THR A 166 4.44 -19.41 -22.20
N LYS A 167 5.31 -19.49 -21.18
CA LYS A 167 6.71 -19.04 -21.25
C LYS A 167 7.62 -19.96 -22.08
N SER A 168 7.18 -21.19 -22.37
CA SER A 168 7.95 -22.19 -23.12
C SER A 168 7.61 -22.19 -24.61
N ILE A 169 6.57 -21.45 -25.02
CA ILE A 169 6.23 -21.26 -26.43
C ILE A 169 6.99 -20.03 -26.92
N LYS A 170 8.26 -20.23 -27.30
CA LYS A 170 8.92 -19.36 -28.26
C LYS A 170 8.33 -19.68 -29.63
N ILE A 171 7.55 -18.74 -30.19
CA ILE A 171 7.37 -18.62 -31.63
C ILE A 171 8.49 -17.71 -32.13
#